data_AF-A0A0G0IRH0-F1
#
_entry.id   AF-A0A0G0IRH0-F1
#
_cell.length_a   1.000
_cell.length_b   1.000
_cell.length_c   1.000
_cell.angle_alpha   90.00
_cell.angle_beta   90.00
_cell.angle_gamma   90.00
#
_symmetry.space_group_name_H-M   'P 1'
#
loop_
_entity.id
_entity.type
_entity.pdbx_description
1 polymer ?
#
loop_
_entity_poly.entity_id
_entity_poly.type
_entity_poly.pdbx_seq_one_letter_code
_entity_poly.pdbx_strand_id
1 'polypeptide(L)'
;MLDRLCENPIFWIFASCNLLILLDSIFEKPTFHTACRTFPTLFNQFCYFMMLNRLFPKSCSTTEMSYWDHRDSREIDCLSGACIFARKDIINKLQGFDEKFFMYAEDVDLCYRIKLEGWKLYYLASEEIYHLEGASSKKQSQKYFSAIAMRESNFQFFVNHYGKVNAQVYKLIIFIGSVFRLLVIVLSSLNLRKKE
;
A
#
# COMPACT_ATOMS: atom_id res chain seq x y z
N MET A 1 -17.93 13.35 -14.06
CA MET A 1 -16.64 12.71 -13.75
C MET A 1 -15.96 12.29 -15.04
N LEU A 2 -16.56 11.39 -15.83
CA LEU A 2 -16.01 10.97 -17.13
C LEU A 2 -15.78 12.13 -18.11
N ASP A 3 -16.69 13.11 -18.17
CA ASP A 3 -16.53 14.27 -19.08
C ASP A 3 -15.36 15.18 -18.68
N ARG A 4 -15.11 15.35 -17.37
CA ARG A 4 -13.95 16.11 -16.85
C ARG A 4 -12.63 15.37 -17.05
N LEU A 5 -12.65 14.05 -16.93
CA LEU A 5 -11.50 13.22 -17.29
C LEU A 5 -11.14 13.44 -18.76
N CYS A 6 -12.10 13.42 -19.69
CA CYS A 6 -11.85 13.68 -21.11
C CYS A 6 -11.26 15.08 -21.41
N GLU A 7 -11.42 16.06 -20.54
CA GLU A 7 -10.83 17.40 -20.70
C GLU A 7 -9.40 17.50 -20.14
N ASN A 8 -8.97 16.51 -19.35
CA ASN A 8 -7.64 16.52 -18.74
C ASN A 8 -6.57 16.16 -19.79
N PRO A 9 -5.53 16.99 -20.00
CA PRO A 9 -4.48 16.68 -20.97
C PRO A 9 -3.73 15.38 -20.63
N ILE A 10 -3.68 14.99 -19.35
CA ILE A 10 -3.13 13.70 -18.94
C ILE A 10 -4.03 12.58 -19.48
N PHE A 11 -5.36 12.72 -19.47
CA PHE A 11 -6.32 11.75 -20.04
C PHE A 11 -6.02 11.40 -21.51
N TRP A 12 -5.62 12.38 -22.32
CA TRP A 12 -5.24 12.15 -23.71
C TRP A 12 -3.91 11.41 -23.87
N ILE A 13 -2.99 11.51 -22.90
CA ILE A 13 -1.79 10.65 -22.84
C ILE A 13 -2.20 9.17 -22.69
N PHE A 14 -3.32 8.87 -22.00
CA PHE A 14 -3.87 7.50 -21.88
C PHE A 14 -4.42 6.93 -23.17
N ALA A 15 -4.96 7.76 -24.07
CA ALA A 15 -5.42 7.31 -25.37
C ALA A 15 -4.25 6.86 -26.27
N SER A 16 -3.05 7.40 -26.05
CA SER A 16 -1.86 7.17 -26.89
C SER A 16 -0.79 6.23 -26.30
N CYS A 17 -0.86 5.84 -25.02
CA CYS A 17 0.17 5.06 -24.36
C CYS A 17 -0.41 3.92 -23.48
N ASN A 18 0.40 2.90 -23.19
CA ASN A 18 0.12 1.84 -22.22
C ASN A 18 0.12 2.40 -20.78
N LEU A 19 -0.88 3.22 -20.49
CA LEU A 19 -0.98 4.03 -19.28
C LEU A 19 -2.27 3.68 -18.53
N LEU A 20 -2.18 3.57 -17.21
CA LEU A 20 -3.30 3.28 -16.31
C LEU A 20 -3.51 4.47 -15.33
N ILE A 21 -4.68 5.13 -15.36
CA ILE A 21 -5.03 6.18 -14.37
C ILE A 21 -5.59 5.50 -13.15
N LEU A 22 -5.09 5.87 -12.00
CA LEU A 22 -5.70 5.49 -10.75
C LEU A 22 -6.03 6.79 -10.02
N LEU A 23 -7.33 6.99 -9.79
CA LEU A 23 -7.91 8.18 -9.18
C LEU A 23 -7.93 7.97 -7.67
N ASP A 24 -7.50 8.95 -6.90
CA ASP A 24 -7.56 8.85 -5.45
C ASP A 24 -8.71 9.66 -4.85
N SER A 25 -9.10 9.22 -3.66
CA SER A 25 -10.05 9.86 -2.79
C SER A 25 -9.43 10.87 -1.82
N ILE A 26 -10.06 12.03 -1.67
CA ILE A 26 -9.89 12.92 -0.52
C ILE A 26 -10.88 12.52 0.57
N PHE A 27 -10.38 12.46 1.81
CA PHE A 27 -11.12 12.05 3.00
C PHE A 27 -11.85 13.23 3.67
N GLU A 28 -12.95 12.95 4.37
CA GLU A 28 -13.77 13.92 5.13
C GLU A 28 -13.03 14.59 6.32
N LYS A 29 -11.81 14.14 6.62
CA LYS A 29 -10.87 14.82 7.52
C LYS A 29 -9.53 14.94 6.80
N PRO A 30 -8.75 16.02 7.04
CA PRO A 30 -7.43 16.24 6.44
C PRO A 30 -6.36 15.32 7.07
N THR A 31 -6.71 14.07 7.34
CA THR A 31 -5.78 12.99 7.62
C THR A 31 -5.49 12.35 6.27
N PHE A 32 -4.42 12.80 5.63
CA PHE A 32 -3.85 12.26 4.40
C PHE A 32 -3.48 10.78 4.65
N HIS A 33 -4.42 9.86 4.49
CA HIS A 33 -4.14 8.44 4.46
C HIS A 33 -3.81 8.05 3.03
N THR A 34 -2.59 7.54 2.89
CA THR A 34 -1.83 7.38 1.65
C THR A 34 -2.44 6.29 0.78
N ALA A 35 -3.25 6.68 -0.22
CA ALA A 35 -3.67 5.73 -1.23
C ALA A 35 -2.50 5.26 -2.07
N CYS A 36 -1.46 6.08 -2.22
CA CYS A 36 -0.27 5.70 -2.96
C CYS A 36 0.69 4.90 -2.06
N ARG A 37 1.13 3.75 -2.57
CA ARG A 37 2.05 2.87 -1.88
C ARG A 37 3.22 2.46 -2.77
N THR A 38 4.37 2.17 -2.16
CA THR A 38 5.46 1.42 -2.80
C THR A 38 5.20 -0.08 -2.64
N PHE A 39 5.70 -0.90 -3.56
CA PHE A 39 5.60 -2.35 -3.42
C PHE A 39 6.28 -2.86 -2.14
N PRO A 40 5.75 -3.92 -1.51
CA PRO A 40 6.43 -4.59 -0.41
C PRO A 40 7.83 -5.04 -0.86
N THR A 41 8.84 -4.78 -0.03
CA THR A 41 10.21 -5.27 -0.21
C THR A 41 10.74 -5.71 1.14
N LEU A 42 11.71 -6.63 1.17
CA LEU A 42 12.29 -7.06 2.45
C LEU A 42 12.84 -5.87 3.26
N PHE A 43 13.40 -4.88 2.57
CA PHE A 43 13.95 -3.68 3.20
C PHE A 43 12.85 -2.81 3.85
N ASN A 44 11.76 -2.50 3.14
CA ASN A 44 10.71 -1.67 3.72
C ASN A 44 9.94 -2.41 4.85
N GLN A 45 9.79 -3.73 4.76
CA GLN A 45 9.22 -4.54 5.83
C GLN A 45 10.14 -4.54 7.06
N PHE A 46 11.47 -4.68 6.85
CA PHE A 46 12.45 -4.58 7.92
C PHE A 46 12.41 -3.21 8.63
N CYS A 47 12.47 -2.13 7.85
CA CYS A 47 12.35 -0.76 8.36
C CYS A 47 11.10 -0.56 9.21
N TYR A 48 9.95 -1.04 8.73
CA TYR A 48 8.69 -0.94 9.44
C TYR A 48 8.70 -1.74 10.75
N PHE A 49 9.09 -3.01 10.72
CA PHE A 49 9.06 -3.86 11.91
C PHE A 49 10.07 -3.44 12.98
N MET A 50 11.22 -2.90 12.58
CA MET A 50 12.23 -2.34 13.49
C MET A 50 11.94 -0.92 13.95
N MET A 51 10.85 -0.30 13.48
CA MET A 51 10.46 1.09 13.77
C MET A 51 11.48 2.14 13.27
N LEU A 52 12.37 1.76 12.36
CA LEU A 52 13.37 2.65 11.76
C LEU A 52 12.71 3.72 10.89
N ASN A 53 11.52 3.45 10.36
CA ASN A 53 10.71 4.43 9.65
C ASN A 53 10.34 5.65 10.51
N ARG A 54 10.31 5.51 11.85
CA ARG A 54 10.09 6.64 12.78
C ARG A 54 11.32 7.53 12.95
N LEU A 55 12.51 6.97 12.75
CA LEU A 55 13.79 7.67 12.91
C LEU A 55 14.29 8.23 11.57
N PHE A 56 14.07 7.50 10.48
CA PHE A 56 14.56 7.80 9.14
C PHE A 56 13.43 7.68 8.10
N PRO A 57 12.41 8.56 8.13
CA PRO A 57 11.23 8.42 7.27
C PRO A 57 11.55 8.50 5.77
N LYS A 58 12.59 9.24 5.37
CA LYS A 58 13.00 9.35 3.96
C LYS A 58 13.76 8.11 3.45
N SER A 59 14.63 7.53 4.28
CA SER A 59 15.51 6.42 3.90
C SER A 59 14.92 5.04 4.22
N CYS A 60 14.03 4.97 5.19
CA CYS A 60 13.28 3.78 5.62
C CYS A 60 11.78 4.05 5.42
N SER A 61 11.40 4.59 4.26
CA SER A 61 10.00 4.88 3.96
C SER A 61 9.18 3.60 4.08
N THR A 62 8.04 3.71 4.76
CA THR A 62 7.01 2.69 4.73
C THR A 62 6.44 2.58 3.33
N THR A 63 5.68 1.50 3.09
CA THR A 63 4.90 1.34 1.87
C THR A 63 4.04 2.56 1.60
N GLU A 64 3.52 3.21 2.63
CA GLU A 64 2.79 4.46 2.54
C GLU A 64 3.74 5.62 2.16
N MET A 65 3.59 6.17 0.95
CA MET A 65 4.38 7.28 0.37
C MET A 65 4.17 8.64 1.08
N SER A 66 4.14 8.64 2.40
CA SER A 66 3.81 9.76 3.30
C SER A 66 4.76 10.97 3.23
N TYR A 67 5.85 10.86 2.46
CA TYR A 67 6.77 11.97 2.20
C TYR A 67 6.26 12.94 1.13
N TRP A 68 5.16 12.62 0.46
CA TRP A 68 4.54 13.41 -0.61
C TRP A 68 3.15 13.87 -0.19
N ASP A 69 2.80 15.11 -0.53
CA ASP A 69 1.57 15.79 -0.14
C ASP A 69 0.39 15.57 -1.10
N HIS A 70 0.57 14.74 -2.13
CA HIS A 70 -0.47 14.33 -3.08
C HIS A 70 -1.09 15.48 -3.90
N ARG A 71 -0.41 16.63 -4.03
CA ARG A 71 -0.96 17.81 -4.72
C ARG A 71 -0.75 17.82 -6.24
N ASP A 72 0.12 16.97 -6.76
CA ASP A 72 0.53 16.96 -8.16
C ASP A 72 0.42 15.56 -8.77
N SER A 73 -0.12 15.45 -9.98
CA SER A 73 -0.22 14.17 -10.68
C SER A 73 1.16 13.61 -11.00
N ARG A 74 1.40 12.32 -10.74
CA ARG A 74 2.70 11.67 -10.99
C ARG A 74 2.60 10.16 -11.19
N GLU A 75 3.66 9.61 -11.76
CA GLU A 75 3.87 8.16 -11.82
C GLU A 75 4.17 7.61 -10.42
N ILE A 76 3.57 6.47 -10.09
CA ILE A 76 3.73 5.84 -8.78
C ILE A 76 3.86 4.32 -8.89
N ASP A 77 4.10 3.66 -7.76
CA ASP A 77 4.27 2.21 -7.70
C ASP A 77 2.98 1.43 -7.55
N CYS A 78 2.07 1.89 -6.70
CA CYS A 78 0.83 1.19 -6.42
C CYS A 78 -0.20 2.17 -5.85
N LEU A 79 -1.48 1.94 -6.12
CA LEU A 79 -2.56 2.60 -5.36
C LEU A 79 -3.37 1.61 -4.55
N SER A 80 -4.06 2.16 -3.55
CA SER A 80 -5.20 1.57 -2.89
C SER A 80 -6.29 1.25 -3.90
N GLY A 81 -6.90 0.07 -3.77
CA GLY A 81 -8.01 -0.40 -4.59
C GLY A 81 -9.33 0.39 -4.43
N ALA A 82 -9.33 1.53 -3.75
CA ALA A 82 -10.53 2.34 -3.52
C ALA A 82 -11.19 2.83 -4.82
N CYS A 83 -10.39 3.27 -5.79
CA CYS A 83 -10.87 3.57 -7.14
C CYS A 83 -9.77 3.34 -8.19
N ILE A 84 -10.02 2.39 -9.10
CA ILE A 84 -9.10 2.01 -10.17
C ILE A 84 -9.77 2.23 -11.53
N PHE A 85 -9.18 3.06 -12.39
CA PHE A 85 -9.68 3.29 -13.75
C PHE A 85 -8.74 2.71 -14.81
N ALA A 86 -9.03 1.48 -15.24
CA ALA A 86 -8.14 0.72 -16.12
C ALA A 86 -8.65 0.44 -17.51
N ARG A 87 -7.72 0.33 -18.47
CA ARG A 87 -8.06 -0.19 -19.80
C ARG A 87 -8.54 -1.65 -19.66
N LYS A 88 -9.65 -1.93 -20.34
CA LYS A 88 -10.32 -3.24 -20.25
C LYS A 88 -9.43 -4.38 -20.74
N ASP A 89 -8.60 -4.14 -21.74
CA ASP A 89 -7.71 -5.15 -22.32
C ASP A 89 -6.63 -5.63 -21.34
N ILE A 90 -5.97 -4.73 -20.62
CA ILE A 90 -4.98 -5.11 -19.60
C ILE A 90 -5.64 -5.83 -18.42
N ILE A 91 -6.81 -5.38 -17.97
CA ILE A 91 -7.56 -6.06 -16.90
C ILE A 91 -7.98 -7.47 -17.33
N ASN A 92 -8.48 -7.62 -18.55
CA ASN A 92 -8.85 -8.93 -19.10
C ASN A 92 -7.64 -9.84 -19.26
N LYS A 93 -6.51 -9.31 -19.76
CA LYS A 93 -5.25 -10.06 -19.91
C LYS A 93 -4.78 -10.60 -18.57
N LEU A 94 -4.87 -9.78 -17.52
CA LEU A 94 -4.45 -10.11 -16.16
C LEU A 94 -5.51 -10.84 -15.33
N GLN A 95 -6.71 -11.07 -15.89
CA GLN A 95 -7.84 -11.71 -15.22
C GLN A 95 -8.27 -10.99 -13.93
N GLY A 96 -8.10 -9.66 -13.87
CA GLY A 96 -8.48 -8.86 -12.69
C GLY A 96 -7.66 -9.17 -11.43
N PHE A 97 -8.33 -9.15 -10.28
CA PHE A 97 -7.72 -9.40 -8.96
C PHE A 97 -7.45 -10.90 -8.74
N ASP A 98 -6.35 -11.23 -8.06
CA ASP A 98 -6.06 -12.62 -7.68
C ASP A 98 -6.90 -13.01 -6.44
N GLU A 99 -7.80 -13.98 -6.61
CA GLU A 99 -8.72 -14.47 -5.56
C GLU A 99 -8.02 -15.12 -4.37
N LYS A 100 -6.71 -15.41 -4.47
CA LYS A 100 -5.91 -15.87 -3.33
C LYS A 100 -5.75 -14.81 -2.25
N PHE A 101 -5.94 -13.54 -2.59
CA PHE A 101 -5.94 -12.44 -1.62
C PHE A 101 -7.35 -12.22 -1.09
N PHE A 102 -7.54 -12.44 0.21
CA PHE A 102 -8.81 -12.15 0.87
C PHE A 102 -9.02 -10.64 1.10
N MET A 103 -7.97 -9.89 1.49
CA MET A 103 -8.01 -8.44 1.75
C MET A 103 -6.58 -7.82 1.90
N TYR A 104 -6.41 -6.53 1.59
CA TYR A 104 -5.23 -5.65 1.78
C TYR A 104 -4.08 -5.66 0.76
N ALA A 105 -3.95 -6.66 -0.11
CA ALA A 105 -2.85 -6.71 -1.08
C ALA A 105 -3.25 -7.20 -2.47
N GLU A 106 -4.55 -7.40 -2.71
CA GLU A 106 -5.15 -7.69 -4.00
C GLU A 106 -4.91 -6.54 -5.01
N ASP A 107 -4.99 -5.31 -4.53
CA ASP A 107 -4.71 -4.09 -5.27
C ASP A 107 -3.21 -3.93 -5.56
N VAL A 108 -2.37 -4.23 -4.57
CA VAL A 108 -0.91 -4.26 -4.68
C VAL A 108 -0.45 -5.30 -5.71
N ASP A 109 -1.01 -6.50 -5.64
CA ASP A 109 -0.76 -7.58 -6.60
C ASP A 109 -1.15 -7.17 -8.02
N LEU A 110 -2.35 -6.59 -8.20
CA LEU A 110 -2.81 -6.12 -9.49
C LEU A 110 -1.88 -5.02 -10.05
N CYS A 111 -1.54 -4.00 -9.24
CA CYS A 111 -0.61 -2.94 -9.63
C CYS A 111 0.76 -3.49 -10.05
N TYR A 112 1.28 -4.46 -9.31
CA TYR A 112 2.56 -5.10 -9.60
C TYR A 112 2.53 -5.84 -10.93
N ARG A 113 1.50 -6.68 -11.15
CA ARG A 113 1.33 -7.40 -12.42
C ARG A 113 1.15 -6.46 -13.61
N ILE A 114 0.43 -5.36 -13.45
CA ILE A 114 0.29 -4.33 -14.49
C ILE A 114 1.65 -3.71 -14.82
N LYS A 115 2.46 -3.37 -13.81
CA LYS A 115 3.83 -2.86 -14.05
C LYS A 115 4.73 -3.88 -14.74
N LEU A 116 4.61 -5.17 -14.40
CA LEU A 116 5.36 -6.24 -15.09
C LEU A 116 5.01 -6.34 -16.58
N GLU A 117 3.78 -5.98 -16.96
CA GLU A 117 3.35 -5.89 -18.36
C GLU A 117 3.85 -4.61 -19.07
N GLY A 118 4.70 -3.81 -18.42
CA GLY A 118 5.29 -2.59 -18.97
C GLY A 118 4.35 -1.38 -18.94
N TRP A 119 3.23 -1.48 -18.23
CA TRP A 119 2.30 -0.37 -18.06
C TRP A 119 2.74 0.53 -16.92
N LYS A 120 2.43 1.82 -17.06
CA LYS A 120 2.70 2.80 -16.02
C LYS A 120 1.44 3.12 -15.23
N LEU A 121 1.63 3.39 -13.94
CA LEU A 121 0.55 3.74 -13.00
C LEU A 121 0.68 5.21 -12.62
N TYR A 122 -0.40 5.97 -12.76
CA TYR A 122 -0.41 7.40 -12.45
C TYR A 122 -1.46 7.72 -11.40
N TYR A 123 -1.04 8.53 -10.42
CA TYR A 123 -1.93 9.26 -9.53
C TYR A 123 -2.38 10.54 -10.23
N LEU A 124 -3.68 10.84 -10.16
CA LEU A 124 -4.25 12.07 -10.70
C LEU A 124 -4.74 12.96 -9.57
N ALA A 125 -4.05 14.09 -9.35
CA ALA A 125 -4.37 15.03 -8.27
C ALA A 125 -5.57 15.94 -8.57
N SER A 126 -5.92 16.08 -9.85
CA SER A 126 -6.95 17.03 -10.31
C SER A 126 -8.38 16.55 -10.10
N GLU A 127 -8.57 15.28 -9.77
CA GLU A 127 -9.89 14.68 -9.58
C GLU A 127 -9.95 14.09 -8.17
N GLU A 128 -11.01 14.43 -7.45
CA GLU A 128 -11.19 14.02 -6.06
C GLU A 128 -12.35 13.03 -5.96
N ILE A 129 -12.09 11.87 -5.35
CA ILE A 129 -13.12 10.90 -4.98
C ILE A 129 -13.34 10.98 -3.46
N TYR A 130 -14.50 10.58 -2.93
CA TYR A 130 -14.65 10.46 -1.47
C TYR A 130 -14.66 9.00 -1.08
N HIS A 131 -13.72 8.57 -0.24
CA HIS A 131 -13.63 7.21 0.28
C HIS A 131 -13.92 7.17 1.77
N LEU A 132 -14.98 6.46 2.14
CA LEU A 132 -15.38 6.27 3.53
C LEU A 132 -14.64 5.05 4.10
N GLU A 133 -13.50 5.29 4.73
CA GLU A 133 -12.66 4.24 5.30
C GLU A 133 -13.26 3.55 6.52
N GLY A 134 -12.73 2.35 6.80
CA GLY A 134 -12.95 1.67 8.08
C GLY A 134 -14.35 1.07 8.28
N ALA A 135 -15.23 1.11 7.28
CA ALA A 135 -16.54 0.44 7.34
C ALA A 135 -16.43 -1.03 7.78
N SER A 136 -15.38 -1.72 7.32
CA SER A 136 -15.11 -3.14 7.62
C SER A 136 -14.29 -3.38 8.91
N SER A 137 -13.72 -2.32 9.53
CA SER A 137 -12.69 -2.44 10.58
C SER A 137 -12.95 -1.59 11.85
N LYS A 138 -14.19 -1.15 12.07
CA LYS A 138 -14.59 -0.25 13.17
C LYS A 138 -14.41 -0.82 14.59
N LYS A 139 -14.43 -2.14 14.80
CA LYS A 139 -14.32 -2.76 16.14
C LYS A 139 -12.89 -3.18 16.48
N GLN A 140 -12.49 -3.13 17.75
CA GLN A 140 -11.14 -3.53 18.20
C GLN A 140 -10.79 -4.99 17.80
N SER A 141 -11.76 -5.90 17.84
CA SER A 141 -11.60 -7.29 17.36
C SER A 141 -11.26 -7.35 15.86
N GLN A 142 -11.79 -6.43 15.06
CA GLN A 142 -11.53 -6.33 13.63
C GLN A 142 -10.13 -5.78 13.35
N LYS A 143 -9.51 -5.01 14.27
CA LYS A 143 -8.13 -4.53 14.10
C LYS A 143 -7.10 -5.65 14.16
N TYR A 144 -7.27 -6.62 15.07
CA TYR A 144 -6.38 -7.79 15.12
C TYR A 144 -6.51 -8.65 13.87
N PHE A 145 -7.75 -8.92 13.47
CA PHE A 145 -8.03 -9.62 12.22
C PHE A 145 -7.39 -8.92 11.02
N SER A 146 -7.53 -7.60 10.93
CA SER A 146 -6.94 -6.78 9.88
C SER A 146 -5.42 -6.89 9.82
N ALA A 147 -4.75 -6.83 10.97
CA ALA A 147 -3.30 -6.96 11.04
C ALA A 147 -2.81 -8.36 10.64
N ILE A 148 -3.57 -9.41 10.95
CA ILE A 148 -3.27 -10.78 10.54
C ILE A 148 -3.49 -10.95 9.03
N ALA A 149 -4.65 -10.52 8.52
CA ALA A 149 -4.98 -10.57 7.10
C ALA A 149 -3.94 -9.81 6.26
N MET A 150 -3.55 -8.60 6.66
CA MET A 150 -2.52 -7.84 5.96
C MET A 150 -1.16 -8.55 5.94
N ARG A 151 -0.78 -9.24 7.03
CA ARG A 151 0.48 -10.01 7.06
C ARG A 151 0.42 -11.22 6.15
N GLU A 152 -0.71 -11.92 6.13
CA GLU A 152 -0.92 -13.08 5.28
C GLU A 152 -0.94 -12.70 3.81
N SER A 153 -1.67 -11.64 3.45
CA SER A 153 -1.69 -11.08 2.10
C SER A 153 -0.30 -10.63 1.66
N ASN A 154 0.48 -9.95 2.51
CA ASN A 154 1.87 -9.64 2.18
C ASN A 154 2.73 -10.90 2.00
N PHE A 155 2.57 -11.93 2.83
CA PHE A 155 3.29 -13.20 2.65
C PHE A 155 2.94 -13.83 1.30
N GLN A 156 1.66 -13.86 0.92
CA GLN A 156 1.19 -14.35 -0.37
C GLN A 156 1.80 -13.54 -1.53
N PHE A 157 1.89 -12.21 -1.40
CA PHE A 157 2.57 -11.35 -2.35
C PHE A 157 4.05 -11.73 -2.52
N PHE A 158 4.78 -11.95 -1.42
CA PHE A 158 6.17 -12.41 -1.50
C PHE A 158 6.29 -13.79 -2.17
N VAL A 159 5.37 -14.72 -1.89
CA VAL A 159 5.35 -16.04 -2.56
C VAL A 159 5.13 -15.90 -4.06
N ASN A 160 4.16 -15.08 -4.47
CA ASN A 160 3.79 -14.89 -5.87
C ASN A 160 4.91 -14.21 -6.68
N HIS A 161 5.57 -13.18 -6.13
CA HIS A 161 6.42 -12.27 -6.91
C HIS A 161 7.91 -12.32 -6.59
N TYR A 162 8.30 -12.70 -5.38
CA TYR A 162 9.71 -12.75 -4.95
C TYR A 162 10.19 -14.16 -4.59
N GLY A 163 9.30 -15.14 -4.61
CA GLY A 163 9.60 -16.54 -4.32
C GLY A 163 9.58 -16.91 -2.83
N LYS A 164 9.54 -18.22 -2.57
CA LYS A 164 9.32 -18.79 -1.23
C LYS A 164 10.41 -18.42 -0.23
N VAL A 165 11.67 -18.32 -0.65
CA VAL A 165 12.79 -17.96 0.24
C VAL A 165 12.57 -16.56 0.81
N ASN A 166 12.28 -15.58 -0.05
CA ASN A 166 12.01 -14.20 0.39
C ASN A 166 10.76 -14.14 1.27
N ALA A 167 9.73 -14.94 0.99
CA ALA A 167 8.55 -15.04 1.85
C ALA A 167 8.88 -15.56 3.27
N GLN A 168 9.81 -16.51 3.39
CA GLN A 168 10.30 -16.96 4.70
C GLN A 168 11.16 -15.90 5.41
N VAL A 169 12.01 -15.18 4.67
CA VAL A 169 12.77 -14.06 5.23
C VAL A 169 11.83 -12.97 5.75
N TYR A 170 10.74 -12.67 5.05
CA TYR A 170 9.70 -11.77 5.52
C TYR A 170 9.08 -12.23 6.86
N LYS A 171 8.77 -13.53 7.01
CA LYS A 171 8.31 -14.09 8.30
C LYS A 171 9.34 -13.94 9.40
N LEU A 172 10.62 -14.17 9.09
CA LEU A 172 11.72 -13.98 10.04
C LEU A 172 11.86 -12.52 10.49
N ILE A 173 11.75 -11.57 9.56
CA ILE A 173 11.75 -10.12 9.86
C ILE A 173 10.61 -9.77 10.82
N ILE A 174 9.40 -10.27 10.56
CA ILE A 174 8.25 -10.07 11.47
C ILE A 174 8.56 -10.61 12.85
N PHE A 175 9.08 -11.83 12.94
CA PHE A 175 9.37 -12.50 14.20
C PHE A 175 10.40 -11.70 15.01
N ILE A 176 11.54 -11.38 14.41
CA ILE A 176 12.62 -10.60 15.05
C ILE A 176 12.11 -9.23 15.49
N GLY A 177 11.42 -8.51 14.61
CA GLY A 177 10.87 -7.19 14.94
C GLY A 177 9.81 -7.23 16.04
N SER A 178 9.03 -8.31 16.13
CA SER A 178 8.04 -8.49 17.21
C SER A 178 8.73 -8.75 18.56
N VAL A 179 9.76 -9.61 18.59
CA VAL A 179 10.58 -9.85 19.78
C VAL A 179 11.26 -8.55 20.22
N PHE A 180 11.87 -7.81 19.29
CA PHE A 180 12.50 -6.52 19.57
C PHE A 180 11.52 -5.52 20.20
N ARG A 181 10.33 -5.36 19.64
CA ARG A 181 9.30 -4.45 20.19
C ARG A 181 8.86 -4.87 21.59
N LEU A 182 8.68 -6.16 21.84
CA LEU A 182 8.35 -6.67 23.18
C LEU A 182 9.47 -6.35 24.18
N LEU A 183 10.73 -6.53 23.80
CA LEU A 183 11.87 -6.18 24.65
C LEU A 183 11.88 -4.68 24.99
N VAL A 184 11.66 -3.81 24.00
CA VAL A 184 11.59 -2.34 24.23
C VAL A 184 10.46 -1.98 25.19
N ILE A 185 9.28 -2.59 25.05
CA ILE A 185 8.14 -2.38 25.95
C ILE A 185 8.45 -2.85 27.37
N VAL A 186 9.03 -4.05 27.52
CA VAL A 186 9.40 -4.59 28.83
C VAL A 186 10.44 -3.70 29.51
N LEU A 187 11.52 -3.34 28.81
CA LEU A 187 12.59 -2.50 29.36
C LEU A 187 12.09 -1.09 29.74
N SER A 188 11.24 -0.49 28.91
CA SER A 188 10.64 0.82 29.24
C SER A 188 9.70 0.73 30.45
N SER A 189 8.95 -0.36 30.61
CA SER A 189 8.08 -0.56 31.77
C SER A 189 8.87 -0.73 33.08
N LEU A 190 10.01 -1.44 33.04
CA LEU A 190 10.90 -1.61 34.18
C LEU A 190 11.54 -0.28 34.61
N ASN A 191 11.90 0.57 33.64
CA ASN A 191 12.48 1.88 33.91
C ASN A 191 11.47 2.87 34.52
N LEU A 192 10.19 2.76 34.15
CA LEU A 192 9.11 3.56 34.75
C LEU A 192 8.86 3.16 36.21
N ARG A 193 8.82 1.86 36.52
CA ARG A 193 8.66 1.36 37.89
C ARG A 193 9.81 1.72 38.83
N LYS A 194 11.00 2.00 38.30
CA LYS A 194 12.17 2.39 39.10
C LYS A 194 12.18 3.87 39.48
N LYS A 195 11.29 4.69 38.89
CA LYS A 195 11.13 6.12 39.17
C LYS A 195 10.00 6.44 40.14
N GLU A 196 9.16 5.46 40.47
CA GLU A 196 8.16 5.49 41.55
C GLU A 196 8.77 5.01 42.86
#